data_AF-A0AAV8ZSS4-F1
#
_entry.id   AF-A0AAV8ZSS4-F1
#
_cell.length_a   1.000
_cell.length_b   1.000
_cell.length_c   1.000
_cell.angle_alpha   90.00
_cell.angle_beta   90.00
_cell.angle_gamma   90.00
#
_symmetry.space_group_name_H-M   'P 1'
#
loop_
_entity.id
_entity.type
_entity.pdbx_description
1 polymer ?
#
loop_
_entity_poly.entity_id
_entity_poly.type
_entity_poly.pdbx_seq_one_letter_code
_entity_poly.pdbx_strand_id
1 'polypeptide(L)'
;MIRLGKPEKLLNKHLYQCGQCLKKFSRRDHLRTHEKNIHGEFAGPFKCVICEQLYKNTESLRKHIAKFHFSTINETIQRIEVNA
;
A
#
# COMPACT_ATOMS: atom_id res chain seq x y z
N MET A 1 -25.15 27.76 27.14
CA MET A 1 -25.68 27.37 25.82
C MET A 1 -24.65 26.48 25.13
N ILE A 2 -24.79 25.17 25.22
CA ILE A 2 -23.86 24.23 24.57
C ILE A 2 -24.26 24.20 23.09
N ARG A 3 -23.43 24.78 22.21
CA ARG A 3 -23.56 24.63 20.77
C ARG A 3 -23.26 23.17 20.42
N LEU A 4 -24.30 22.33 20.39
CA LEU A 4 -24.24 21.01 19.79
C LEU A 4 -23.85 21.19 18.33
N GLY A 5 -22.61 20.87 18.00
CA GLY A 5 -22.11 20.83 16.63
C GLY A 5 -23.05 19.96 15.79
N LYS A 6 -23.38 20.44 14.59
CA LYS A 6 -24.19 19.73 13.58
C LYS A 6 -23.78 18.24 13.55
N PRO A 7 -24.72 17.29 13.47
CA PRO A 7 -24.36 15.90 13.22
C PRO A 7 -23.64 15.86 11.87
N GLU A 8 -22.32 15.62 11.92
CA GLU A 8 -21.54 15.33 10.73
C GLU A 8 -22.23 14.18 10.03
N LYS A 9 -22.72 14.48 8.83
CA LYS A 9 -23.42 13.55 7.95
C LYS A 9 -22.61 12.26 7.91
N LEU A 10 -23.14 11.22 8.56
CA LEU A 10 -22.68 9.84 8.49
C LEU A 10 -22.81 9.35 7.04
N LEU A 11 -21.89 9.75 6.17
CA LEU A 11 -21.68 9.12 4.88
C LEU A 11 -20.88 7.83 5.11
N ASN A 12 -21.42 6.95 5.95
CA ASN A 12 -20.98 5.56 6.02
C ASN A 12 -21.59 4.81 4.82
N LYS A 13 -21.24 5.26 3.62
CA LYS A 13 -21.51 4.52 2.38
C LYS A 13 -20.50 3.38 2.31
N HIS A 14 -20.77 2.31 3.05
CA HIS A 14 -20.12 0.99 2.98
C HIS A 14 -18.62 1.04 2.60
N LEU A 15 -17.80 1.69 3.43
CA LEU A 15 -16.35 1.61 3.27
C LEU A 15 -15.84 0.31 3.92
N TYR A 16 -14.96 -0.39 3.21
CA TYR A 16 -14.27 -1.56 3.70
C TYR A 16 -13.07 -1.10 4.53
N GLN A 17 -13.06 -1.44 5.81
CA GLN A 17 -12.03 -1.01 6.77
C GLN A 17 -11.00 -2.12 6.99
N CYS A 18 -9.72 -1.75 7.02
CA CYS A 18 -8.65 -2.66 7.41
C CYS A 18 -8.68 -2.91 8.91
N GLY A 19 -8.66 -4.20 9.29
CA GLY A 19 -8.62 -4.61 10.69
C GLY A 19 -7.30 -4.30 11.42
N GLN A 20 -6.21 -4.04 10.67
CA GLN A 20 -4.87 -3.84 11.22
C GLN A 20 -4.44 -2.37 11.33
N CYS A 21 -4.88 -1.48 10.43
CA CYS A 21 -4.50 -0.06 10.46
C CYS A 21 -5.67 0.94 10.32
N LEU A 22 -6.91 0.47 10.49
CA LEU A 22 -8.16 1.26 10.45
C LEU A 22 -8.40 2.08 9.15
N LYS A 23 -7.54 1.91 8.15
CA LYS A 23 -7.65 2.59 6.85
C LYS A 23 -8.90 2.12 6.11
N LYS A 24 -9.64 3.07 5.55
CA LYS A 24 -10.93 2.82 4.87
C LYS A 24 -10.77 2.87 3.36
N PHE A 25 -11.43 1.94 2.67
CA PHE A 25 -11.43 1.81 1.22
C PHE A 25 -12.85 1.80 0.68
N SER A 26 -13.08 2.43 -0.47
CA SER A 26 -14.38 2.42 -1.14
C SER A 26 -14.72 1.07 -1.78
N ARG A 27 -13.73 0.18 -1.95
CA ARG A 27 -13.88 -1.12 -2.59
C ARG A 27 -13.18 -2.25 -1.82
N ARG A 28 -13.80 -3.43 -1.80
CA ARG A 28 -13.30 -4.61 -1.08
C ARG A 28 -11.99 -5.15 -1.66
N ASP A 29 -11.85 -5.14 -2.97
CA ASP A 29 -10.65 -5.60 -3.67
C ASP A 29 -9.42 -4.71 -3.35
N HIS A 30 -9.64 -3.41 -3.19
CA HIS A 30 -8.60 -2.48 -2.76
C HIS A 30 -8.19 -2.71 -1.30
N LEU A 31 -9.15 -2.99 -0.40
CA LEU A 31 -8.83 -3.40 0.96
C LEU A 31 -7.99 -4.68 0.97
N ARG A 32 -8.41 -5.73 0.25
CA ARG A 32 -7.67 -7.00 0.18
C ARG A 32 -6.24 -6.82 -0.34
N THR A 33 -6.08 -5.98 -1.36
CA THR A 33 -4.76 -5.65 -1.93
C THR A 33 -3.90 -4.88 -0.94
N HIS A 34 -4.49 -3.97 -0.18
CA HIS A 34 -3.81 -3.25 0.89
C HIS A 34 -3.35 -4.21 1.99
N GLU A 35 -4.23 -5.07 2.49
CA GLU A 35 -3.89 -6.04 3.55
C GLU A 35 -2.74 -6.93 3.11
N LYS A 36 -2.78 -7.47 1.89
CA LYS A 36 -1.68 -8.31 1.37
C LYS A 36 -0.33 -7.58 1.27
N ASN A 37 -0.34 -6.32 0.85
CA ASN A 37 0.89 -5.57 0.57
C ASN A 37 1.47 -4.84 1.81
N ILE A 38 0.64 -4.55 2.81
CA ILE A 38 1.03 -3.74 3.98
C ILE A 38 1.04 -4.56 5.27
N HIS A 39 0.21 -5.61 5.36
CA HIS A 39 0.06 -6.44 6.56
C HIS A 39 0.27 -7.94 6.28
N GLY A 40 0.49 -8.36 5.04
CA GLY A 40 0.76 -9.75 4.69
C GLY A 40 2.20 -10.15 4.97
N GLU A 41 2.49 -11.45 4.88
CA GLU A 41 3.87 -11.98 4.93
C GLU A 41 4.80 -11.32 3.89
N PHE A 42 4.19 -10.89 2.79
CA PHE A 42 4.87 -10.20 1.72
C PHE A 42 4.92 -8.67 1.88
N ALA A 43 4.50 -8.15 3.02
CA ALA A 43 4.50 -6.73 3.31
C ALA A 43 5.91 -6.23 3.61
N GLY A 44 6.25 -5.12 3.00
CA GLY A 44 7.54 -4.48 3.22
C GLY A 44 7.86 -3.48 2.12
N PRO A 45 8.76 -2.52 2.39
CA PRO A 45 9.31 -1.71 1.33
C PRO A 45 10.15 -2.59 0.40
N PHE A 46 9.83 -2.53 -0.89
CA PHE A 46 10.61 -3.15 -1.96
C PHE A 46 11.60 -2.12 -2.48
N LYS A 47 12.88 -2.48 -2.56
CA LYS A 47 13.94 -1.59 -3.00
C LYS A 47 14.26 -1.86 -4.47
N CYS A 48 14.34 -0.79 -5.27
CA CYS A 48 14.95 -0.87 -6.59
C CYS A 48 16.46 -1.05 -6.44
N VAL A 49 17.04 -2.11 -7.01
CA VAL A 49 18.50 -2.33 -6.92
C VAL A 49 19.31 -1.35 -7.78
N ILE A 50 18.67 -0.67 -8.74
CA ILE A 50 19.36 0.22 -9.68
C ILE A 50 19.48 1.65 -9.15
N CYS A 51 18.43 2.15 -8.48
CA CYS A 51 18.38 3.52 -7.96
C CYS A 51 17.97 3.63 -6.49
N GLU A 52 17.87 2.49 -5.80
CA GLU A 52 17.61 2.40 -4.35
C GLU A 52 16.27 2.95 -3.86
N GLN A 53 15.37 3.32 -4.79
CA GLN A 53 14.04 3.83 -4.46
C GLN A 53 13.15 2.76 -3.81
N LEU A 54 12.35 3.21 -2.84
CA LEU A 54 11.47 2.37 -2.05
C LEU A 54 10.04 2.37 -2.59
N TYR A 55 9.45 1.18 -2.66
CA TYR A 55 8.09 0.99 -3.16
C TYR A 55 7.27 0.16 -2.18
N LYS A 56 5.99 0.51 -2.08
CA LYS A 56 5.02 -0.18 -1.20
C LYS A 56 4.69 -1.62 -1.61
N ASN A 57 4.96 -2.00 -2.86
CA ASN A 57 4.71 -3.34 -3.39
C ASN A 57 5.54 -3.61 -4.66
N THR A 58 5.62 -4.90 -5.03
CA THR A 58 6.35 -5.37 -6.22
C THR A 58 5.82 -4.78 -7.51
N GLU A 59 4.50 -4.59 -7.65
CA GLU A 59 3.93 -4.05 -8.90
C GLU A 59 4.35 -2.61 -9.15
N SER A 60 4.39 -1.78 -8.10
CA SER A 60 4.86 -0.40 -8.20
C SER A 60 6.33 -0.36 -8.60
N LEU A 61 7.16 -1.25 -8.03
CA LEU A 61 8.57 -1.37 -8.39
C LEU A 61 8.75 -1.86 -9.84
N ARG A 62 7.97 -2.86 -10.30
CA ARG A 62 8.00 -3.32 -11.70
C ARG A 62 7.69 -2.21 -12.68
N LYS A 63 6.66 -1.41 -12.41
CA LYS A 63 6.29 -0.25 -13.25
C LYS A 63 7.39 0.81 -13.27
N HIS A 64 8.05 1.03 -12.13
CA HIS A 64 9.21 1.91 -12.07
C HIS A 64 10.37 1.37 -12.92
N ILE A 65 10.76 0.11 -12.73
CA ILE A 65 11.84 -0.52 -13.51
C ILE A 65 11.51 -0.43 -15.00
N ALA A 66 10.36 -0.94 -15.44
CA ALA A 66 9.98 -0.90 -16.86
C ALA A 66 9.99 0.50 -17.48
N LYS A 67 9.77 1.56 -16.69
CA LYS A 67 9.75 2.95 -17.17
C LYS A 67 11.11 3.65 -17.12
N PHE A 68 11.91 3.40 -16.08
CA PHE A 68 13.13 4.16 -15.80
C PHE A 68 14.41 3.32 -15.99
N HIS A 69 14.26 2.01 -16.10
CA HIS A 69 15.33 1.03 -16.18
C HIS A 69 14.97 -0.03 -17.23
N PHE A 70 15.52 0.10 -18.44
CA PHE A 70 15.32 -0.83 -19.57
C PHE A 70 16.02 -2.21 -19.34
N SER A 71 15.86 -2.80 -18.14
CA SER A 71 16.56 -4.01 -17.68
C SER A 71 15.57 -5.12 -17.29
N THR A 72 16.08 -6.35 -17.13
CA THR A 72 15.28 -7.55 -16.85
C THR A 72 14.54 -7.42 -15.51
N ILE A 73 13.22 -7.30 -15.59
CA ILE A 73 12.30 -6.98 -14.48
C ILE A 73 12.29 -8.06 -13.37
N ASN A 74 12.73 -9.29 -13.69
CA ASN A 74 12.72 -10.42 -12.77
C ASN A 74 13.93 -10.47 -11.82
N GLU A 75 15.05 -9.83 -12.16
CA GLU A 75 16.30 -9.91 -11.38
C GLU A 75 16.51 -8.71 -10.44
N THR A 76 15.66 -7.68 -10.55
CA THR A 76 15.91 -6.35 -9.95
C THR A 76 14.97 -6.01 -8.77
N ILE A 77 14.14 -6.96 -8.33
CA ILE A 77 13.23 -6.81 -7.18
C ILE A 77 13.87 -7.45 -5.96
N GLN A 78 14.40 -6.63 -5.05
CA GLN A 78 14.89 -7.09 -3.75
C GLN A 78 13.93 -6.62 -2.65
N ARG A 79 13.61 -7.53 -1.74
CA ARG A 79 13.01 -7.16 -0.46
C ARG A 79 14.08 -6.51 0.40
N ILE A 80 13.75 -5.40 1.05
CA ILE A 80 14.56 -5.01 2.19
C ILE A 80 14.25 -6.02 3.28
N GLU A 81 15.20 -6.92 3.56
CA GLU A 81 15.23 -7.63 4.82
C GLU A 81 15.48 -6.58 5.89
N VAL A 82 14.40 -6.15 6.54
CA VAL A 82 14.50 -5.35 7.76
C VAL A 82 15.01 -6.32 8.81
N ASN A 83 16.33 -6.46 8.90
CA ASN A 83 16.96 -7.15 10.03
C ASN A 83 16.49 -6.45 11.30
N ALA A 84 15.72 -7.19 12.10
CA ALA A 84 15.31 -6.79 13.43
C ALA A 84 16.52 -6.80 14.37
#